data_AF-A0AAE9JJ19-F1
#
_entry.id   AF-A0AAE9JJ19-F1
#
_cell.length_a   1.000
_cell.length_b   1.000
_cell.length_c   1.000
_cell.angle_alpha   90.00
_cell.angle_beta   90.00
_cell.angle_gamma   90.00
#
_symmetry.space_group_name_H-M   'P 1'
#
loop_
_entity.id
_entity.type
_entity.pdbx_description
1 polymer ?
#
loop_
_entity_poly.entity_id
_entity_poly.type
_entity_poly.pdbx_seq_one_letter_code
_entity_poly.pdbx_strand_id
1 'polypeptide(L)'
;MLSVFVLLLAGFAHGASVNAKLAKCGYFNIRNDIQCGQDIINFSLKGVSIFWKNPAEIQKFQQACDNLQSCYASLACRDEDWHINQVTQNIQAYCNSMVYLTTDFSGCMQKLNSRNSQCWMNYVPVNGDFCSNVFGYNYCVRSEIIGVCGQQEWIGFRDNMINLLSVVSPNCNLDQLRNL
;
A
#
# COMPACT_ATOMS: atom_id res chain seq x y z
N MET A 1 -24.29 -55.58 -26.08
CA MET A 1 -23.93 -54.23 -26.55
C MET A 1 -24.81 -53.21 -25.84
N LEU A 2 -24.36 -52.67 -24.69
CA LEU A 2 -25.05 -51.59 -23.96
C LEU A 2 -24.08 -51.01 -22.92
N SER A 3 -23.05 -50.30 -23.37
CA SER A 3 -22.11 -49.61 -22.46
C SER A 3 -21.38 -48.45 -23.13
N VAL A 4 -22.07 -47.46 -23.72
CA VAL A 4 -21.41 -46.21 -24.13
C VAL A 4 -22.39 -45.01 -24.15
N PHE A 5 -23.05 -44.65 -23.05
CA PHE A 5 -23.85 -43.41 -23.01
C PHE A 5 -23.89 -42.72 -21.63
N VAL A 6 -22.79 -42.71 -20.86
CA VAL A 6 -22.75 -41.97 -19.57
C VAL A 6 -21.54 -41.01 -19.43
N LEU A 7 -20.70 -40.82 -20.45
CA LEU A 7 -19.50 -39.97 -20.33
C LEU A 7 -19.51 -38.71 -21.22
N LEU A 8 -20.62 -37.95 -21.25
CA LEU A 8 -20.67 -36.67 -21.97
C LEU A 8 -21.34 -35.54 -21.17
N LEU A 9 -21.13 -35.47 -19.85
CA LEU A 9 -21.56 -34.33 -19.03
C LEU A 9 -20.47 -33.80 -18.10
N ALA A 10 -19.21 -33.78 -18.56
CA ALA A 10 -18.10 -33.13 -17.83
C ALA A 10 -17.47 -31.95 -18.62
N GLY A 11 -18.17 -31.38 -19.61
CA GLY A 11 -17.63 -30.32 -20.48
C GLY A 11 -18.14 -28.90 -20.23
N PHE A 12 -19.27 -28.70 -19.56
CA PHE A 12 -19.99 -27.40 -19.61
C PHE A 12 -19.68 -26.41 -18.49
N ALA A 13 -18.90 -26.80 -17.47
CA ALA A 13 -18.55 -25.87 -16.41
C ALA A 13 -17.62 -24.73 -16.90
N HIS A 14 -16.77 -24.99 -17.90
CA HIS A 14 -15.82 -24.00 -18.43
C HIS A 14 -16.45 -22.98 -19.39
N GLY A 15 -17.59 -23.29 -20.01
CA GLY A 15 -18.26 -22.36 -20.93
C GLY A 15 -19.06 -21.26 -20.21
N ALA A 16 -19.66 -21.59 -19.08
CA ALA A 16 -20.44 -20.64 -18.28
C ALA A 16 -19.55 -19.61 -17.57
N SER A 17 -18.37 -20.01 -17.09
CA SER A 17 -17.41 -19.10 -16.44
C SER A 17 -16.81 -18.09 -17.41
N VAL A 18 -16.47 -18.52 -18.63
CA VAL A 18 -15.95 -17.63 -19.68
C VAL A 18 -16.98 -16.59 -20.10
N ASN A 19 -18.25 -16.98 -20.28
CA ASN A 19 -19.32 -16.05 -20.65
C ASN A 19 -19.63 -15.03 -19.54
N ALA A 20 -19.60 -15.43 -18.27
CA ALA A 20 -19.81 -14.50 -17.15
C ALA A 20 -18.66 -13.48 -17.02
N LYS A 21 -17.40 -13.93 -17.20
CA LYS A 21 -16.22 -13.04 -17.17
C LYS A 21 -16.22 -12.08 -18.35
N LEU A 22 -16.55 -12.55 -19.56
CA LEU A 22 -16.69 -11.70 -20.75
C LEU A 22 -17.83 -10.68 -20.60
N ALA A 23 -18.96 -11.06 -20.01
CA ALA A 23 -20.08 -10.14 -19.74
C ALA A 23 -19.73 -9.05 -18.71
N LYS A 24 -18.93 -9.39 -17.69
CA LYS A 24 -18.47 -8.44 -16.66
C LYS A 24 -17.31 -7.55 -17.14
N CYS A 25 -16.42 -8.09 -17.97
CA CYS A 25 -15.13 -7.49 -18.28
C CYS A 25 -14.99 -6.97 -19.71
N GLY A 26 -15.95 -7.29 -20.58
CA GLY A 26 -15.85 -7.00 -22.00
C GLY A 26 -14.66 -7.70 -22.68
N TYR A 27 -14.41 -7.35 -23.93
CA TYR A 27 -13.18 -7.76 -24.60
C TYR A 27 -11.98 -7.09 -23.94
N PHE A 28 -10.88 -7.83 -23.87
CA PHE A 28 -9.62 -7.35 -23.31
C PHE A 28 -9.23 -5.98 -23.91
N ASN A 29 -9.16 -4.94 -23.07
CA ASN A 29 -8.81 -3.59 -23.49
C ASN A 29 -7.35 -3.28 -23.13
N ILE A 30 -6.45 -3.61 -24.05
CA ILE A 30 -4.99 -3.40 -23.92
C ILE A 30 -4.65 -1.94 -23.55
N ARG A 31 -5.42 -0.94 -24.03
CA ARG A 31 -5.16 0.47 -23.75
C ARG A 31 -5.34 0.80 -22.28
N ASN A 32 -6.39 0.29 -21.64
CA ASN A 32 -6.67 0.55 -20.22
C ASN A 32 -5.60 -0.11 -19.33
N ASP A 33 -5.19 -1.33 -19.66
CA ASP A 33 -4.12 -2.03 -18.93
C ASP A 33 -2.78 -1.31 -19.04
N ILE A 34 -2.43 -0.79 -20.22
CA ILE A 34 -1.21 0.02 -20.42
C ILE A 34 -1.28 1.31 -19.59
N GLN A 35 -2.41 2.01 -19.63
CA GLN A 35 -2.59 3.25 -18.86
C GLN A 35 -2.47 2.98 -17.36
N CYS A 36 -3.12 1.94 -16.86
CA CYS A 36 -3.06 1.54 -15.45
C CYS A 36 -1.63 1.16 -15.03
N GLY A 37 -0.88 0.45 -15.88
CA GLY A 37 0.54 0.21 -15.66
C GLY A 37 1.38 1.49 -15.58
N GLN A 38 1.13 2.47 -16.45
CA GLN A 38 1.78 3.79 -16.40
C GLN A 38 1.42 4.56 -15.13
N ASP A 39 0.16 4.53 -14.70
CA ASP A 39 -0.30 5.22 -13.49
C ASP A 39 0.35 4.61 -12.24
N ILE A 40 0.50 3.29 -12.18
CA ILE A 40 1.21 2.58 -11.10
C ILE A 40 2.70 2.96 -11.09
N ILE A 41 3.35 3.04 -12.26
CA ILE A 41 4.76 3.47 -12.35
C ILE A 41 4.90 4.93 -11.86
N ASN A 42 4.03 5.82 -12.32
CA ASN A 42 4.04 7.23 -11.91
C ASN A 42 3.80 7.38 -10.40
N PHE A 43 2.86 6.60 -9.85
CA PHE A 43 2.62 6.52 -8.42
C PHE A 43 3.87 6.07 -7.66
N SER A 44 4.52 5.01 -8.12
CA SER A 44 5.73 4.46 -7.48
C SER A 44 6.87 5.48 -7.47
N LEU A 45 7.07 6.22 -8.57
CA LEU A 45 8.06 7.29 -8.66
C LEU A 45 7.75 8.47 -7.71
N LYS A 46 6.47 8.80 -7.52
CA LYS A 46 6.06 9.79 -6.53
C LYS A 46 6.29 9.29 -5.10
N GLY A 47 6.06 8.01 -4.84
CA GLY A 47 6.23 7.40 -3.52
C GLY A 47 7.67 7.49 -3.02
N VAL A 48 8.65 7.23 -3.88
CA VAL A 48 10.07 7.31 -3.51
C VAL A 48 10.61 8.73 -3.35
N SER A 49 9.92 9.74 -3.91
CA SER A 49 10.36 11.14 -3.90
C SER A 49 9.59 12.03 -2.91
N ILE A 50 8.61 11.46 -2.21
CA ILE A 50 7.74 12.25 -1.35
C ILE A 50 8.45 12.75 -0.08
N PHE A 51 8.37 14.05 0.17
CA PHE A 51 8.74 14.59 1.46
C PHE A 51 7.57 14.45 2.44
N TRP A 52 7.47 13.27 3.06
CA TRP A 52 6.37 12.85 3.93
C TRP A 52 6.17 13.71 5.19
N LYS A 53 7.06 14.66 5.50
CA LYS A 53 6.85 15.62 6.59
C LYS A 53 6.16 16.91 6.15
N ASN A 54 6.00 17.12 4.84
CA ASN A 54 5.27 18.26 4.29
C ASN A 54 3.83 17.87 3.97
N PRO A 55 2.82 18.43 4.67
CA PRO A 55 1.42 18.12 4.42
C PRO A 55 0.97 18.31 2.97
N ALA A 56 1.49 19.32 2.27
CA ALA A 56 1.13 19.58 0.87
C ALA A 56 1.64 18.50 -0.08
N GLU A 57 2.82 17.92 0.19
CA GLU A 57 3.36 16.82 -0.61
C GLU A 57 2.59 15.53 -0.34
N ILE A 58 2.23 15.23 0.90
CA ILE A 58 1.39 14.07 1.22
C ILE A 58 -0.01 14.20 0.61
N GLN A 59 -0.60 15.40 0.61
CA GLN A 59 -1.89 15.62 -0.04
C GLN A 59 -1.85 15.34 -1.55
N LYS A 60 -0.78 15.75 -2.26
CA LYS A 60 -0.59 15.40 -3.68
C LYS A 60 -0.47 13.90 -3.89
N PHE A 61 0.16 13.20 -2.95
CA PHE A 61 0.30 11.76 -3.00
C PHE A 61 -1.03 11.03 -2.73
N GLN A 62 -1.84 11.55 -1.80
CA GLN A 62 -3.20 11.07 -1.58
C GLN A 62 -4.06 11.20 -2.84
N GLN A 63 -3.97 12.31 -3.58
CA GLN A 63 -4.65 12.43 -4.87
C GLN A 63 -4.17 11.38 -5.89
N ALA A 64 -2.89 11.01 -5.86
CA ALA A 64 -2.38 9.93 -6.71
C ALA A 64 -2.97 8.57 -6.30
N CYS A 65 -3.19 8.32 -5.01
CA CYS A 65 -3.93 7.16 -4.51
C CYS A 65 -5.37 7.12 -5.01
N ASP A 66 -6.07 8.25 -4.97
CA ASP A 66 -7.46 8.34 -5.44
C ASP A 66 -7.56 8.07 -6.95
N ASN A 67 -6.60 8.59 -7.73
CA ASN A 67 -6.57 8.40 -9.18
C ASN A 67 -6.38 6.91 -9.57
N LEU A 68 -5.67 6.14 -8.75
CA LEU A 68 -5.49 4.69 -8.96
C LEU A 68 -6.76 3.87 -8.73
N GLN A 69 -7.79 4.43 -8.11
CA GLN A 69 -9.06 3.72 -7.90
C GLN A 69 -9.70 3.28 -9.23
N SER A 70 -9.57 4.12 -10.27
CA SER A 70 -10.02 3.78 -11.63
C SER A 70 -9.21 2.65 -12.27
N CYS A 71 -7.91 2.60 -12.00
CA CYS A 71 -7.00 1.53 -12.41
C CYS A 71 -7.38 0.21 -11.71
N TYR A 72 -7.65 0.19 -10.40
CA TYR A 72 -8.15 -1.02 -9.73
C TYR A 72 -9.46 -1.54 -10.29
N ALA A 73 -10.40 -0.65 -10.64
CA ALA A 73 -11.65 -1.04 -11.27
C ALA A 73 -11.41 -1.73 -12.63
N SER A 74 -10.46 -1.24 -13.44
CA SER A 74 -10.07 -1.90 -14.70
C SER A 74 -9.39 -3.25 -14.49
N LEU A 75 -8.64 -3.41 -13.39
CA LEU A 75 -7.94 -4.65 -13.03
C LEU A 75 -8.82 -5.70 -12.34
N ALA A 76 -10.05 -5.37 -11.93
CA ALA A 76 -10.99 -6.30 -11.28
C ALA A 76 -11.34 -7.55 -12.12
N CYS A 77 -10.95 -7.55 -13.40
CA CYS A 77 -11.09 -8.66 -14.34
C CYS A 77 -9.89 -9.62 -14.37
N ARG A 78 -8.85 -9.28 -13.61
CA ARG A 78 -7.60 -10.02 -13.40
C ARG A 78 -7.50 -10.52 -11.96
N ASP A 79 -8.62 -10.66 -11.26
CA ASP A 79 -8.71 -11.07 -9.86
C ASP A 79 -8.22 -12.51 -9.58
N GLU A 80 -7.95 -13.30 -10.61
CA GLU A 80 -7.27 -14.60 -10.52
C GLU A 80 -5.74 -14.48 -10.68
N ASP A 81 -5.25 -13.34 -11.18
CA ASP A 81 -3.81 -13.08 -11.30
C ASP A 81 -3.26 -12.63 -9.95
N TRP A 82 -2.55 -13.54 -9.29
CA TRP A 82 -1.99 -13.31 -7.97
C TRP A 82 -1.01 -12.13 -7.93
N HIS A 83 -0.27 -11.86 -9.02
CA HIS A 83 0.64 -10.73 -9.08
C HIS A 83 -0.13 -9.41 -9.09
N ILE A 84 -1.19 -9.32 -9.90
CA ILE A 84 -2.04 -8.12 -9.99
C ILE A 84 -2.77 -7.87 -8.66
N ASN A 85 -3.28 -8.92 -8.03
CA ASN A 85 -3.91 -8.82 -6.72
C ASN A 85 -2.93 -8.32 -5.66
N GLN A 86 -1.71 -8.89 -5.62
CA GLN A 86 -0.70 -8.49 -4.65
C GLN A 86 -0.28 -7.04 -4.84
N VAL A 87 -0.01 -6.61 -6.09
CA VAL A 87 0.32 -5.21 -6.41
C VAL A 87 -0.80 -4.28 -5.96
N THR A 88 -2.06 -4.62 -6.24
CA THR A 88 -3.22 -3.80 -5.85
C THR A 88 -3.33 -3.67 -4.33
N GLN A 89 -3.22 -4.78 -3.60
CA GLN A 89 -3.28 -4.78 -2.13
C GLN A 89 -2.13 -3.97 -1.51
N ASN A 90 -0.92 -4.14 -2.06
CA ASN A 90 0.27 -3.41 -1.63
C ASN A 90 0.09 -1.90 -1.81
N ILE A 91 -0.38 -1.46 -2.97
CA ILE A 91 -0.59 -0.03 -3.22
C ILE A 91 -1.71 0.51 -2.32
N GLN A 92 -2.80 -0.23 -2.12
CA GLN A 92 -3.86 0.16 -1.17
C GLN A 92 -3.31 0.31 0.25
N ALA A 93 -2.50 -0.64 0.73
CA ALA A 93 -1.88 -0.57 2.05
C ALA A 93 -0.91 0.62 2.17
N TYR A 94 -0.12 0.91 1.12
CA TYR A 94 0.71 2.10 1.05
C TYR A 94 -0.14 3.37 1.16
N CYS A 95 -1.20 3.48 0.36
CA CYS A 95 -2.09 4.62 0.34
C CYS A 95 -2.78 4.87 1.69
N ASN A 96 -3.31 3.82 2.32
CA ASN A 96 -3.91 3.91 3.65
C ASN A 96 -2.89 4.39 4.69
N SER A 97 -1.64 3.95 4.57
CA SER A 97 -0.55 4.39 5.47
C SER A 97 -0.25 5.88 5.31
N MET A 98 -0.22 6.37 4.06
CA MET A 98 0.01 7.80 3.79
C MET A 98 -1.16 8.68 4.22
N VAL A 99 -2.41 8.22 4.07
CA VAL A 99 -3.61 8.95 4.54
C VAL A 99 -3.56 9.15 6.05
N TYR A 100 -3.24 8.10 6.81
CA TYR A 100 -3.08 8.20 8.27
C TYR A 100 -2.13 9.33 8.69
N LEU A 101 -1.03 9.55 7.95
CA LEU A 101 -0.07 10.62 8.25
C LEU A 101 -0.67 12.03 8.10
N THR A 102 -1.66 12.22 7.21
CA THR A 102 -2.32 13.52 6.97
C THR A 102 -3.66 13.68 7.67
N THR A 103 -4.26 12.60 8.14
CA THR A 103 -5.53 12.65 8.88
C THR A 103 -5.25 12.49 10.37
N ASP A 104 -5.09 11.26 10.81
CA ASP A 104 -5.09 10.87 12.21
C ASP A 104 -3.83 11.36 12.94
N PHE A 105 -2.66 11.27 12.31
CA PHE A 105 -1.38 11.68 12.89
C PHE A 105 -1.03 13.16 12.64
N SER A 106 -1.84 13.88 11.86
CA SER A 106 -1.52 15.23 11.37
C SER A 106 -1.23 16.24 12.49
N GLY A 107 -1.99 16.17 13.60
CA GLY A 107 -1.78 17.02 14.76
C GLY A 107 -0.44 16.76 15.45
N CYS A 108 -0.03 15.49 15.56
CA CYS A 108 1.28 15.13 16.11
C CYS A 108 2.43 15.53 15.17
N MET A 109 2.28 15.23 13.87
CA MET A 109 3.21 15.63 12.81
C MET A 109 3.54 17.12 12.87
N GLN A 110 2.53 17.98 13.00
CA GLN A 110 2.72 19.43 13.12
C GLN A 110 3.56 19.80 14.35
N LYS A 111 3.24 19.24 15.54
CA LYS A 111 4.00 19.50 16.77
C LYS A 111 5.47 19.06 16.65
N LEU A 112 5.72 17.89 16.06
CA LEU A 112 7.08 17.38 15.85
C LEU A 112 7.87 18.24 14.86
N ASN A 113 7.25 18.62 13.73
CA ASN A 113 7.85 19.54 12.76
C ASN A 113 8.18 20.90 13.41
N SER A 114 7.28 21.46 14.22
CA SER A 114 7.53 22.73 14.93
C SER A 114 8.64 22.63 15.97
N ARG A 115 8.83 21.46 16.60
CA ARG A 115 9.91 21.22 17.56
C ARG A 115 11.29 21.21 16.88
N ASN A 116 11.34 20.88 15.59
CA ASN A 116 12.55 20.90 14.76
C ASN A 116 13.75 20.18 15.42
N SER A 117 13.49 19.04 16.06
CA SER A 117 14.54 18.25 16.72
C SER A 117 15.41 17.52 15.70
N GLN A 118 16.67 17.27 16.06
CA GLN A 118 17.60 16.55 15.17
C GLN A 118 17.12 15.13 14.86
N CYS A 119 16.52 14.42 15.82
CA CYS A 119 16.00 13.08 15.55
C CYS A 119 14.86 13.14 14.52
N TRP A 120 13.80 13.90 14.78
CA TRP A 120 12.66 14.00 13.89
C TRP A 120 13.05 14.49 12.48
N MET A 121 13.83 15.56 12.40
CA MET A 121 14.17 16.16 11.11
C MET A 121 14.98 15.22 10.23
N ASN A 122 15.95 14.51 10.82
CA ASN A 122 16.82 13.56 10.11
C ASN A 122 16.18 12.18 9.92
N TYR A 123 15.06 11.90 10.59
CA TYR A 123 14.41 10.60 10.50
C TYR A 123 13.83 10.36 9.09
N VAL A 124 14.25 9.28 8.46
CA VAL A 124 13.70 8.80 7.18
C VAL A 124 13.16 7.39 7.42
N PRO A 125 11.84 7.15 7.31
CA PRO A 125 11.22 5.85 7.61
C PRO A 125 11.71 4.73 6.68
N VAL A 126 12.18 5.12 5.49
CA VAL A 126 12.56 4.24 4.38
C VAL A 126 14.01 4.64 4.00
N ASN A 127 15.00 4.33 4.83
CA ASN A 127 16.43 4.56 4.54
C ASN A 127 17.08 3.27 3.98
N GLY A 128 18.22 3.40 3.28
CA GLY A 128 18.86 2.30 2.53
C GLY A 128 19.25 1.02 3.31
N ASP A 129 19.00 0.96 4.61
CA ASP A 129 19.11 -0.24 5.45
C ASP A 129 17.76 -0.52 6.15
N PHE A 130 16.71 -0.65 5.34
CA PHE A 130 15.28 -0.59 5.67
C PHE A 130 14.78 -1.47 6.84
N CYS A 131 15.56 -2.47 7.25
CA CYS A 131 15.18 -3.38 8.34
C CYS A 131 15.77 -2.98 9.69
N SER A 132 16.85 -2.19 9.70
CA SER A 132 17.52 -1.72 10.91
C SER A 132 17.12 -0.26 11.19
N ASN A 133 16.99 0.12 12.47
CA ASN A 133 16.71 1.51 12.85
C ASN A 133 15.43 2.12 12.24
N VAL A 134 14.38 1.30 12.04
CA VAL A 134 13.06 1.72 11.51
C VAL A 134 12.49 2.96 12.21
N PHE A 135 12.79 3.15 13.50
CA PHE A 135 12.32 4.30 14.29
C PHE A 135 13.48 5.21 14.73
N GLY A 136 14.51 5.30 13.89
CA GLY A 136 15.73 6.06 14.14
C GLY A 136 16.68 5.36 15.10
N TYR A 137 17.91 5.88 15.16
CA TYR A 137 18.94 5.41 16.09
C TYR A 137 18.43 5.48 17.55
N ASN A 138 18.65 4.41 18.31
CA ASN A 138 18.17 4.25 19.70
C ASN A 138 16.66 4.49 19.88
N TYR A 139 15.84 4.25 18.84
CA TYR A 139 14.39 4.51 18.87
C TYR A 139 14.05 5.96 19.25
N CYS A 140 14.86 6.92 18.79
CA CYS A 140 14.67 8.32 19.15
C CYS A 140 13.27 8.82 18.73
N VAL A 141 12.71 8.34 17.61
CA VAL A 141 11.38 8.72 17.12
C VAL A 141 10.30 8.31 18.11
N ARG A 142 10.40 7.10 18.67
CA ARG A 142 9.50 6.62 19.73
C ARG A 142 9.50 7.58 20.92
N SER A 143 10.69 7.91 21.41
CA SER A 143 10.84 8.76 22.59
C SER A 143 10.29 10.16 22.34
N GLU A 144 10.50 10.71 21.14
CA GLU A 144 9.97 12.02 20.76
C GLU A 144 8.45 12.02 20.59
N ILE A 145 7.86 11.04 19.91
CA ILE A 145 6.40 10.95 19.74
C ILE A 145 5.72 10.79 21.11
N ILE A 146 6.22 9.88 21.97
CA ILE A 146 5.66 9.71 23.31
C ILE A 146 5.77 11.01 24.11
N GLY A 147 6.90 11.69 24.06
CA GLY A 147 7.13 12.93 24.80
C GLY A 147 6.31 14.13 24.32
N VAL A 148 5.95 14.18 23.03
CA VAL A 148 5.24 15.33 22.41
C VAL A 148 3.73 15.09 22.27
N CYS A 149 3.36 13.86 21.95
CA CYS A 149 2.01 13.49 21.52
C CYS A 149 1.38 12.40 22.40
N GLY A 150 2.20 11.64 23.14
CA GLY A 150 1.74 10.60 24.06
C GLY A 150 1.81 9.19 23.50
N GLN A 151 1.52 8.22 24.36
CA GLN A 151 1.68 6.79 24.07
C GLN A 151 0.75 6.29 22.95
N GLN A 152 -0.48 6.79 22.87
CA GLN A 152 -1.45 6.33 21.86
C GLN A 152 -1.04 6.76 20.44
N GLU A 153 -0.56 7.99 20.29
CA GLU A 153 -0.02 8.51 19.03
C GLU A 153 1.21 7.72 18.58
N TRP A 154 2.05 7.29 19.52
CA TRP A 154 3.16 6.39 19.23
C TRP A 154 2.67 5.03 18.70
N ILE A 155 1.69 4.40 19.36
CA ILE A 155 1.16 3.10 18.94
C ILE A 155 0.60 3.19 17.51
N GLY A 156 -0.20 4.20 17.22
CA GLY A 156 -0.75 4.41 15.88
C GLY A 156 0.35 4.62 14.82
N PHE A 157 1.32 5.49 15.12
CA PHE A 157 2.44 5.75 14.21
C PHE A 157 3.26 4.49 13.94
N ARG A 158 3.62 3.75 14.99
CA ARG A 158 4.39 2.52 14.93
C ARG A 158 3.69 1.47 14.05
N ASP A 159 2.43 1.21 14.33
CA ASP A 159 1.67 0.18 13.61
C ASP A 159 1.47 0.56 12.14
N ASN A 160 1.25 1.84 11.86
CA ASN A 160 1.16 2.37 10.51
C ASN A 160 2.48 2.21 9.73
N MET A 161 3.62 2.57 10.34
CA MET A 161 4.94 2.41 9.72
C MET A 161 5.31 0.94 9.50
N ILE A 162 4.96 0.05 10.42
CA ILE A 162 5.16 -1.40 10.23
C ILE A 162 4.36 -1.90 9.03
N ASN A 163 3.09 -1.47 8.88
CA ASN A 163 2.28 -1.84 7.73
C ASN A 163 2.87 -1.30 6.42
N LEU A 164 3.30 -0.04 6.39
CA LEU A 164 3.97 0.55 5.23
C LEU A 164 5.25 -0.23 4.85
N LEU A 165 6.10 -0.51 5.82
CA LEU A 165 7.37 -1.22 5.61
C LEU A 165 7.19 -2.68 5.22
N SER A 166 6.13 -3.35 5.68
CA SER A 166 5.81 -4.71 5.23
C SER A 166 5.54 -4.79 3.73
N VAL A 167 5.07 -3.69 3.13
CA VAL A 167 4.83 -3.57 1.69
C VAL A 167 6.11 -3.19 0.94
N VAL A 168 6.81 -2.15 1.39
CA VAL A 168 7.98 -1.62 0.67
C VAL A 168 9.26 -2.43 0.90
N SER A 169 9.29 -3.24 1.96
CA SER A 169 10.44 -4.05 2.36
C SER A 169 9.98 -5.39 2.96
N PRO A 170 9.36 -6.27 2.14
CA PRO A 170 8.75 -7.51 2.61
C PRO A 170 9.73 -8.52 3.22
N ASN A 171 11.04 -8.31 3.02
CA ASN A 171 12.09 -9.16 3.60
C ASN A 171 12.49 -8.75 5.03
N CYS A 172 11.95 -7.64 5.56
CA CYS A 172 12.23 -7.22 6.93
C CYS A 172 11.35 -7.97 7.93
N ASN A 173 11.97 -8.55 8.97
CA ASN A 173 11.21 -9.06 10.12
C ASN A 173 10.86 -7.89 11.06
N LEU A 174 9.63 -7.38 10.92
CA LEU A 174 9.12 -6.22 11.66
C LEU A 174 8.31 -6.60 12.90
N ASP A 175 7.99 -7.89 13.12
CA ASP A 175 7.09 -8.30 14.19
C ASP A 175 7.64 -7.97 15.59
N GLN A 176 8.96 -8.05 15.73
CA GLN A 176 9.66 -7.63 16.95
C GLN A 176 9.41 -6.17 17.33
N LEU A 177 9.05 -5.32 16.36
CA LEU A 177 8.81 -3.90 16.58
C LEU A 177 7.40 -3.60 17.11
N ARG A 178 6.46 -4.54 17.00
CA ARG A 178 5.05 -4.34 17.41
C ARG A 178 4.87 -4.16 18.93
N ASN A 179 5.88 -4.53 19.72
CA ASN A 179 5.86 -4.43 21.18
C ASN A 179 6.69 -3.25 21.72
N LEU A 180 7.33 -2.47 20.86
CA LEU A 180 8.04 -1.24 21.24
C LEU A 180 7.05 -0.13 21.59
#